data_AF-A0A530L8X8-F1
#
_entry.id   AF-A0A530L8X8-F1
#
_cell.length_a   1.000
_cell.length_b   1.000
_cell.length_c   1.000
_cell.angle_alpha   90.00
_cell.angle_beta   90.00
_cell.angle_gamma   90.00
#
_symmetry.space_group_name_H-M   'P 1'
#
loop_
_entity.id
_entity.type
_entity.pdbx_description
1 polymer ?
#
loop_
_entity_poly.entity_id
_entity_poly.type
_entity_poly.pdbx_seq_one_letter_code
_entity_poly.pdbx_strand_id
1 'polypeptide(L)' 'MRNLALFAVCLLAPLATLAAAHAGDVAELEILGFSRDGGVFAFEEYGVQDGSGFPYANRYYIDTADDSFLKGSPIRVRL' A
#
# COMPACT_ATOMS: atom_id res chain seq x y z
N MET A 1 -24.60 36.17 -26.13
CA MET A 1 -24.68 34.68 -26.25
C MET A 1 -23.32 34.02 -26.43
N ARG A 2 -22.45 34.48 -27.35
CA ARG A 2 -21.10 33.91 -27.55
C ARG A 2 -20.22 33.91 -26.29
N ASN A 3 -20.23 35.00 -25.51
CA ASN A 3 -19.43 35.10 -24.28
C ASN A 3 -19.97 34.18 -23.16
N LEU A 4 -21.28 33.94 -23.12
CA LEU A 4 -21.90 33.02 -22.16
C LEU A 4 -21.54 31.56 -22.50
N ALA A 5 -21.52 31.22 -23.78
CA ALA A 5 -21.07 29.91 -24.24
C ALA A 5 -19.58 29.66 -23.93
N LEU A 6 -18.72 30.66 -24.14
CA LEU A 6 -17.30 30.59 -23.79
C LEU A 6 -17.10 30.42 -22.28
N PHE A 7 -17.86 31.14 -21.46
CA PHE A 7 -17.83 30.98 -20.00
C PHE A 7 -18.27 29.57 -19.57
N ALA A 8 -19.34 29.04 -20.16
CA ALA A 8 -19.81 27.70 -19.86
C ALA A 8 -18.79 26.63 -20.26
N VAL A 9 -18.13 26.77 -21.41
CA VAL A 9 -17.07 25.85 -21.86
C VAL A 9 -15.86 25.88 -20.92
N CYS A 10 -15.41 27.07 -20.50
CA CYS A 10 -14.30 27.19 -19.55
C CYS A 10 -14.62 26.58 -18.18
N LEU A 11 -15.88 26.67 -17.72
CA LEU A 11 -16.31 26.07 -16.45
C LEU A 11 -16.41 24.55 -16.51
N LEU A 12 -16.79 24.00 -17.67
CA LEU A 12 -17.04 22.56 -17.86
C LEU A 12 -15.81 21.78 -18.33
N ALA A 13 -14.82 22.45 -18.92
CA ALA A 13 -13.55 21.84 -19.35
C ALA A 13 -12.81 21.03 -18.26
N PRO A 14 -12.68 21.50 -17.00
CA PRO A 14 -11.97 20.73 -15.96
C PRO A 14 -12.74 19.48 -15.48
N LEU A 15 -14.05 19.38 -15.73
CA LEU A 15 -14.81 18.17 -15.41
C LEU A 15 -14.48 17.00 -16.35
N ALA A 16 -13.94 17.29 -17.54
CA ALA A 16 -13.54 16.26 -18.50
C ALA A 16 -12.19 15.59 -18.14
N THR A 17 -11.45 16.12 -17.17
CA THR A 17 -10.14 15.61 -16.72
C THR A 17 -10.16 14.98 -15.34
N LEU A 18 -11.34 14.58 -14.82
CA LEU A 18 -11.47 13.70 -13.65
C LEU A 18 -10.98 12.28 -14.02
N ALA A 19 -9.69 12.14 -14.30
CA ALA A 19 -9.05 10.84 -14.19
C ALA A 19 -9.15 10.41 -12.71
N ALA A 20 -9.54 9.16 -12.46
CA ALA A 20 -9.52 8.61 -11.12
C ALA A 20 -8.09 8.73 -10.59
N ALA A 21 -7.88 9.58 -9.57
CA ALA A 21 -6.64 9.57 -8.83
C ALA A 21 -6.60 8.23 -8.10
N HIS A 22 -5.68 7.35 -8.50
CA HIS A 22 -5.34 6.19 -7.68
C HIS A 22 -4.60 6.75 -6.46
N ALA A 23 -5.22 6.65 -5.29
CA ALA A 23 -4.50 6.83 -4.05
C ALA A 23 -3.35 5.81 -4.03
N GLY A 24 -2.18 6.21 -3.53
CA GLY A 24 -1.00 5.34 -3.48
C GLY A 24 -1.28 4.03 -2.75
N ASP A 25 -0.36 3.08 -2.89
CA ASP A 25 -0.49 1.75 -2.28
C ASP A 25 -0.58 1.87 -0.74
N VAL A 26 -1.62 1.24 -0.19
CA VAL A 26 -1.78 1.03 1.25
C VAL A 26 -1.64 -0.46 1.47
N ALA A 27 -0.52 -0.86 2.09
CA ALA A 27 -0.26 -2.24 2.42
C ALA A 27 -1.34 -2.79 3.37
N GLU A 28 -1.84 -3.98 3.07
CA GLU A 28 -2.67 -4.76 3.98
C GLU A 28 -1.79 -5.40 5.04
N LEU A 29 -2.28 -5.46 6.28
CA LEU A 29 -1.58 -6.09 7.40
C LEU A 29 -2.24 -7.42 7.76
N GLU A 30 -1.45 -8.50 7.76
CA GLU A 30 -1.86 -9.80 8.25
C GLU A 30 -1.05 -10.19 9.50
N ILE A 31 -1.73 -10.42 10.61
CA ILE A 31 -1.12 -10.93 11.84
C ILE A 31 -1.09 -12.46 11.77
N LEU A 32 0.11 -13.04 11.77
CA LEU A 32 0.30 -14.50 11.82
C LEU A 32 0.29 -15.02 13.26
N GLY A 33 0.62 -14.16 14.22
CA GLY A 33 0.54 -14.44 15.65
C GLY A 33 1.87 -14.89 16.26
N PHE A 34 1.78 -15.59 17.38
CA PHE A 34 2.95 -16.01 18.15
C PHE A 34 3.38 -17.46 17.84
N SER A 35 4.66 -17.77 17.99
CA SER A 35 5.14 -19.14 18.08
C SER A 35 4.52 -19.85 19.30
N ARG A 36 4.59 -21.19 19.31
CA ARG A 36 3.98 -22.01 20.38
C ARG A 36 4.47 -21.65 21.78
N ASP A 37 5.74 -21.31 21.91
CA ASP A 37 6.40 -20.89 23.15
C ASP A 37 6.30 -19.38 23.41
N GLY A 38 5.69 -18.62 22.49
CA GLY A 38 5.52 -17.17 22.57
C GLY A 38 6.78 -16.37 22.26
N GLY A 39 7.92 -17.01 21.98
CA GLY A 39 9.21 -16.34 21.78
C GLY A 39 9.33 -15.53 20.48
N VAL A 40 8.42 -15.75 19.53
CA VAL A 40 8.43 -15.07 18.23
C VAL A 40 7.05 -14.54 17.91
N PHE A 41 6.96 -13.27 17.53
CA PHE A 41 5.77 -12.67 16.92
C PHE A 41 5.98 -12.51 15.41
N ALA A 42 4.99 -12.89 14.61
CA ALA A 42 5.07 -12.80 13.16
C ALA A 42 3.86 -12.06 12.55
N PHE A 43 4.14 -11.26 11.54
CA PHE A 43 3.15 -10.55 10.73
C PHE A 43 3.67 -10.35 9.30
N GLU A 44 2.78 -10.01 8.39
CA GLU A 44 3.10 -9.68 7.01
C GLU A 44 2.40 -8.40 6.59
N GLU A 45 3.09 -7.60 5.78
CA GLU A 45 2.48 -6.51 5.02
C GLU A 45 2.57 -6.85 3.53
N TYR A 46 1.48 -6.69 2.79
CA TYR A 46 1.45 -7.00 1.37
C TYR A 46 0.52 -6.06 0.62
N GLY A 47 0.77 -5.91 -0.68
CA GLY A 47 0.02 -4.96 -1.50
C GLY A 47 0.44 -5.00 -2.96
N VAL A 48 0.09 -3.93 -3.68
CA VAL A 48 0.45 -3.75 -5.08
C VAL A 48 1.10 -2.38 -5.21
N GLN A 49 2.40 -2.35 -5.52
CA GLN A 49 3.15 -1.09 -5.52
C GLN A 49 2.54 -0.05 -6.45
N ASP A 50 2.40 1.16 -5.93
CA ASP A 50 2.07 2.33 -6.73
C ASP A 50 3.13 2.54 -7.83
N GLY A 51 2.68 2.99 -9.00
CA GLY A 51 3.48 3.14 -10.21
C GLY A 51 3.79 1.84 -10.95
N SER A 52 4.47 0.88 -10.31
CA SER A 52 4.89 -0.35 -11.02
C SER A 52 3.76 -1.37 -11.21
N GLY A 53 2.77 -1.39 -10.32
CA GLY A 53 1.68 -2.37 -10.33
C GLY A 53 2.11 -3.78 -9.94
N PHE A 54 3.34 -3.99 -9.48
CA PHE A 54 3.81 -5.31 -9.06
C PHE A 54 3.32 -5.66 -7.65
N PRO A 55 2.76 -6.87 -7.44
CA PRO A 55 2.44 -7.34 -6.11
C PRO A 55 3.71 -7.62 -5.32
N TYR A 56 3.65 -7.37 -4.02
CA TYR A 56 4.74 -7.63 -3.08
C TYR A 56 4.21 -8.14 -1.75
N ALA A 57 5.10 -8.76 -0.98
CA ALA A 57 4.88 -9.12 0.41
C ALA A 57 6.19 -8.99 1.21
N ASN A 58 6.09 -8.45 2.42
CA ASN A 58 7.19 -8.42 3.39
C ASN A 58 6.73 -9.11 4.68
N ARG A 59 7.39 -10.22 5.02
CA ARG A 59 7.08 -10.98 6.23
C ARG A 59 8.13 -10.74 7.30
N TYR A 60 7.66 -10.44 8.50
CA TYR A 60 8.47 -10.09 9.65
C TYR A 60 8.37 -11.18 10.72
N TYR A 61 9.49 -11.45 11.37
CA TYR A 61 9.60 -12.30 12.55
C TYR A 61 10.39 -11.53 13.61
N ILE A 62 9.77 -11.28 14.77
CA ILE A 62 10.31 -10.49 15.87
C ILE A 62 10.57 -11.42 17.06
N ASP A 63 11.77 -11.35 17.63
CA ASP A 63 12.07 -11.94 18.94
C ASP A 63 11.35 -11.14 20.03
N THR A 64 10.49 -11.79 20.80
CA THR A 64 9.69 -11.11 21.83
C THR A 64 10.48 -10.74 23.08
N ALA A 65 11.72 -11.22 23.23
CA ALA A 65 12.54 -10.92 24.39
C ALA A 65 13.18 -9.52 24.31
N ASP A 66 13.51 -9.07 23.11
CA ASP A 66 14.26 -7.82 22.88
C ASP A 66 13.76 -6.97 21.70
N ASP A 67 12.61 -7.32 21.12
CA ASP A 67 11.98 -6.69 19.96
C ASP A 67 12.87 -6.67 18.70
N SER A 68 13.92 -7.50 18.65
CA SER A 68 14.79 -7.60 17.48
C SER A 68 14.15 -8.40 16.35
N PHE A 69 14.51 -8.08 15.10
CA PHE A 69 14.17 -8.95 13.99
C PHE A 69 15.02 -10.22 14.04
N LEU A 70 14.38 -11.38 13.88
CA LEU A 70 15.10 -12.63 13.71
C LEU A 70 15.99 -12.57 12.46
N LYS A 71 17.11 -13.29 12.50
CA LYS A 71 18.05 -13.36 11.37
C LYS A 71 17.31 -13.78 10.08
N GLY A 72 17.41 -12.95 9.04
CA GLY A 72 16.74 -13.18 7.75
C GLY A 72 15.35 -12.54 7.62
N SER A 73 14.84 -11.94 8.70
CA SER A 73 13.66 -11.06 8.66
C SER A 73 14.09 -9.61 8.37
N PRO A 74 13.33 -8.85 7.55
CA PRO A 74 12.14 -9.31 6.83
C PRO A 74 12.48 -10.17 5.60
N ILE A 75 11.61 -11.14 5.32
CA ILE A 75 11.60 -11.85 4.04
C ILE A 75 10.79 -11.02 3.05
N ARG A 76 11.42 -10.60 1.94
CA ARG A 76 10.80 -9.73 0.94
C ARG A 76 10.62 -10.46 -0.38
N VAL A 77 9.42 -10.43 -0.93
CA VAL A 77 9.08 -11.01 -2.23
C VAL A 77 8.36 -9.97 -3.08
N ARG A 78 8.71 -9.91 -4.36
CA ARG A 78 8.05 -9.08 -5.38
C ARG A 78 8.00 -9.86 -6.70
N LEU A 79 6.85 -9.82 -7.36
CA LEU A 79 6.65 -10.46 -8.67
C LEU A 79 6.93 -9.51 -9.84
#